data_AF-A0A5D4RYM7-F1
#
_entry.id   AF-A0A5D4RYM7-F1
#
_cell.length_a   1.000
_cell.length_b   1.000
_cell.length_c   1.000
_cell.angle_alpha   90.00
_cell.angle_beta   90.00
_cell.angle_gamma   90.00
#
_symmetry.space_group_name_H-M   'P 1'
#
loop_
_entity.id
_entity.type
_entity.pdbx_description
1 polymer ?
#
loop_
_entity_poly.entity_id
_entity_poly.type
_entity_poly.pdbx_seq_one_letter_code
_entity_poly.pdbx_strand_id
1 'polypeptide(L)'
;MSEEKKKRNKSEFPRWIELTYYDEKTGGILKYTGSAGDPNALFNLFDRLNLRKADVVQIFSNEHLIGEEEKNKLFDWVDKKRREKAEQMKNGKSPSRKQKEALQQANLDPAKHLIVKNLTKELHVINIETQRVAVIPA
;
A
#
# COMPACT_ATOMS: atom_id res chain seq x y z
N MET A 1 -38.81 -24.54 13.79
CA MET A 1 -38.51 -23.09 13.88
C MET A 1 -37.07 -22.94 14.32
N SER A 2 -36.18 -22.19 13.71
CA SER A 2 -36.12 -21.53 12.41
C SER A 2 -34.65 -21.14 12.26
N GLU A 3 -34.14 -21.30 11.05
CA GLU A 3 -33.19 -20.37 10.42
C GLU A 3 -31.89 -20.06 11.20
N GLU A 4 -30.77 -20.65 10.78
CA GLU A 4 -29.97 -19.98 9.75
C GLU A 4 -29.47 -18.61 10.22
N LYS A 5 -28.31 -18.58 10.88
CA LYS A 5 -27.46 -17.39 10.86
C LYS A 5 -26.00 -17.77 10.87
N LYS A 6 -25.59 -18.18 9.67
CA LYS A 6 -24.36 -17.82 9.00
C LYS A 6 -23.08 -18.08 9.80
N LYS A 7 -22.37 -19.13 9.37
CA LYS A 7 -20.92 -19.09 9.16
C LYS A 7 -20.53 -17.70 8.63
N ARG A 8 -20.26 -16.75 9.52
CA ARG A 8 -19.62 -15.50 9.12
C ARG A 8 -18.21 -15.93 8.76
N ASN A 9 -17.92 -15.98 7.46
CA ASN A 9 -16.57 -15.70 6.98
C ASN A 9 -16.14 -14.41 7.72
N LYS A 10 -15.43 -14.59 8.83
CA LYS A 10 -14.77 -13.51 9.56
C LYS A 10 -13.72 -13.02 8.59
N SER A 11 -14.04 -11.96 7.85
CA SER A 11 -13.00 -11.10 7.32
C SER A 11 -12.08 -10.81 8.50
N GLU A 12 -10.83 -11.27 8.43
CA GLU A 12 -9.79 -11.05 9.46
C GLU A 12 -9.56 -9.55 9.72
N PHE A 13 -10.12 -8.69 8.87
CA PHE A 13 -9.93 -7.24 8.88
C PHE A 13 -11.17 -6.48 9.35
N PRO A 14 -10.97 -5.35 10.06
CA PRO A 14 -12.05 -4.49 10.50
C PRO A 14 -12.90 -4.02 9.32
N ARG A 15 -14.22 -3.96 9.51
CA ARG A 15 -15.10 -3.24 8.59
C ARG A 15 -15.01 -1.75 8.83
N TRP A 16 -14.83 -1.35 10.08
CA TRP A 16 -14.78 0.04 10.49
C TRP A 16 -13.63 0.28 11.46
N ILE A 17 -13.00 1.44 11.34
CA ILE A 17 -11.89 1.85 12.18
C ILE A 17 -12.07 3.29 12.65
N GLU A 18 -11.75 3.51 13.92
CA GLU A 18 -11.58 4.83 14.50
C GLU A 18 -10.17 4.97 15.05
N LEU A 19 -9.52 6.09 14.75
CA LEU A 19 -8.14 6.39 15.12
C LEU A 19 -8.11 7.73 15.84
N THR A 20 -7.44 7.76 16.98
CA THR A 20 -7.03 9.00 17.64
C THR A 20 -5.51 9.07 17.58
N TYR A 21 -4.96 10.12 16.99
CA TYR A 21 -3.53 10.23 16.73
C TYR A 21 -3.04 11.68 16.81
N TYR A 22 -1.77 11.83 17.13
CA TYR A 22 -1.06 13.10 17.04
C TYR A 22 -0.63 13.36 15.59
N ASP A 23 -0.90 14.55 15.09
CA ASP A 23 -0.41 14.98 13.78
C ASP A 23 0.64 16.09 13.97
N GLU A 24 1.89 15.76 13.64
CA GLU A 24 3.02 16.69 13.73
C GLU A 24 2.79 17.98 12.93
N LYS A 25 2.02 17.93 11.83
CA LYS A 25 1.78 19.09 10.98
C LYS A 25 0.85 20.11 11.62
N THR A 26 -0.18 19.62 12.30
CA THR A 26 -1.15 20.48 13.00
C THR A 26 -0.76 20.72 14.45
N GLY A 27 0.17 19.94 14.99
CA GLY A 27 0.61 20.00 16.38
C GLY A 27 -0.47 19.53 17.37
N GLY A 28 -1.52 18.86 16.88
CA GLY A 28 -2.73 18.54 17.65
C GLY A 28 -3.10 17.06 17.60
N ILE A 29 -4.06 16.69 18.46
CA ILE A 29 -4.69 15.37 18.44
C ILE A 29 -5.86 15.42 17.45
N LEU A 30 -5.81 14.55 16.45
CA LEU A 30 -6.85 14.38 15.45
C LEU A 30 -7.57 13.05 15.65
N LYS A 31 -8.83 13.04 15.19
CA LYS A 31 -9.67 11.84 15.13
C LYS A 31 -10.01 11.53 13.68
N TYR A 32 -9.82 10.28 13.29
CA TYR A 32 -10.29 9.74 12.02
C TYR A 32 -11.29 8.64 12.27
N THR A 33 -12.33 8.60 11.46
CA THR A 33 -13.38 7.59 11.52
C THR A 33 -13.73 7.17 10.10
N GLY A 34 -13.70 5.88 9.79
CA GLY A 34 -14.00 5.44 8.44
C GLY A 34 -14.11 3.93 8.26
N SER A 35 -14.60 3.55 7.08
CA SER A 35 -14.63 2.16 6.66
C SER A 35 -13.21 1.69 6.35
N ALA A 36 -12.79 0.60 6.99
CA ALA A 36 -11.56 -0.10 6.62
C ALA A 36 -11.82 -1.07 5.46
N GLY A 37 -13.00 -1.72 5.40
CA GLY A 37 -13.53 -2.44 4.24
C GLY A 37 -12.75 -3.68 3.76
N ASP A 38 -11.48 -3.49 3.46
CA ASP A 38 -10.51 -4.47 2.98
C ASP A 38 -9.07 -4.10 3.44
N PRO A 39 -8.10 -5.02 3.36
CA PRO A 39 -6.74 -4.77 3.82
C PRO A 39 -6.03 -3.63 3.08
N ASN A 40 -6.28 -3.43 1.78
CA ASN A 40 -5.62 -2.39 1.02
C ASN A 40 -6.16 -1.01 1.38
N ALA A 41 -7.47 -0.88 1.60
CA ALA A 41 -8.08 0.35 2.09
C ALA A 41 -7.55 0.73 3.48
N LEU A 42 -7.42 -0.26 4.39
CA LEU A 42 -6.79 -0.05 5.69
C LEU A 42 -5.33 0.40 5.55
N PHE A 43 -4.54 -0.29 4.73
CA PHE A 43 -3.14 0.11 4.48
C PHE A 43 -3.04 1.52 3.91
N ASN A 44 -3.84 1.83 2.88
CA ASN A 44 -3.85 3.14 2.22
C ASN A 44 -4.23 4.26 3.19
N LEU A 45 -5.11 4.00 4.16
CA LEU A 45 -5.42 4.96 5.23
C LEU A 45 -4.19 5.29 6.07
N PHE A 46 -3.51 4.26 6.59
CA PHE A 46 -2.32 4.42 7.43
C PHE A 46 -1.15 5.06 6.66
N ASP A 47 -1.00 4.71 5.39
CA ASP A 47 0.02 5.27 4.51
C ASP A 47 -0.27 6.74 4.17
N ARG A 48 -1.52 7.08 3.83
CA ARG A 48 -1.95 8.45 3.52
C ARG A 48 -1.80 9.40 4.71
N LEU A 49 -2.16 8.93 5.90
CA LEU A 49 -2.02 9.69 7.14
C LEU A 49 -0.58 9.67 7.69
N ASN A 50 0.32 8.91 7.06
CA ASN A 50 1.71 8.72 7.48
C ASN A 50 1.84 8.34 8.97
N LEU A 51 0.91 7.53 9.47
CA LEU A 51 0.85 7.20 10.90
C LEU A 51 2.01 6.30 11.29
N ARG A 52 2.71 6.67 12.37
CA ARG A 52 3.63 5.78 13.09
C ARG A 52 2.96 5.28 14.35
N LYS A 53 3.45 4.16 14.88
CA LYS A 53 2.93 3.58 16.14
C LYS A 53 2.92 4.60 17.28
N ALA A 54 4.00 5.39 17.37
CA ALA A 54 4.20 6.39 18.41
C ALA A 54 3.17 7.53 18.36
N ASP A 55 2.68 7.86 17.17
CA ASP A 55 1.76 8.97 16.96
C ASP A 55 0.32 8.56 17.30
N VAL A 56 0.02 7.27 17.29
CA VAL A 56 -1.33 6.78 17.53
C VAL A 56 -1.60 6.61 19.01
N VAL A 57 -2.59 7.36 19.51
CA VAL A 57 -3.07 7.32 20.89
C VAL A 57 -3.97 6.11 21.09
N GLN A 58 -5.02 5.96 20.27
CA GLN A 58 -6.01 4.90 20.39
C GLN A 58 -6.51 4.43 19.03
N ILE A 59 -6.86 3.15 18.94
CA ILE A 59 -7.46 2.53 17.76
C ILE A 59 -8.67 1.70 18.20
N PHE A 60 -9.83 1.96 17.60
CA PHE A 60 -11.00 1.10 17.72
C PHE A 60 -11.25 0.36 16.41
N SER A 61 -11.45 -0.95 16.51
CA SER A 61 -11.78 -1.86 15.41
C SER A 61 -13.19 -2.39 15.63
N ASN A 62 -14.12 -2.07 14.72
CA ASN A 62 -15.54 -2.39 14.87
C ASN A 62 -16.08 -2.06 16.28
N GLU A 63 -15.84 -0.83 16.76
CA GLU A 63 -16.27 -0.33 18.08
C GLU A 63 -15.51 -0.92 19.29
N HIS A 64 -14.54 -1.81 19.09
CA HIS A 64 -13.73 -2.38 20.17
C HIS A 64 -12.36 -1.73 20.20
N LEU A 65 -11.95 -1.22 21.36
CA LEU A 65 -10.59 -0.75 21.57
C LEU A 65 -9.63 -1.93 21.40
N ILE A 66 -8.67 -1.80 20.48
CA ILE A 66 -7.67 -2.86 20.28
C ILE A 66 -6.59 -2.76 21.37
N GLY A 67 -6.08 -3.91 21.80
CA GLY A 67 -4.99 -3.96 22.78
C GLY A 67 -3.64 -3.52 22.19
N GLU A 68 -2.65 -3.29 23.06
CA GLU A 68 -1.26 -2.98 22.64
C GLU A 68 -0.67 -4.09 21.75
N GLU A 69 -0.97 -5.36 22.03
CA GLU A 69 -0.47 -6.48 21.24
C GLU A 69 -1.06 -6.49 19.81
N GLU A 70 -2.36 -6.22 19.68
CA GLU A 70 -3.03 -6.12 18.38
C GLU A 70 -2.56 -4.89 17.60
N LYS A 71 -2.35 -3.77 18.31
CA LYS A 71 -1.74 -2.57 17.77
C LYS A 71 -0.35 -2.87 17.21
N ASN A 72 0.49 -3.62 17.93
CA ASN A 72 1.81 -4.04 17.46
C ASN A 72 1.71 -4.85 16.16
N LYS A 73 0.89 -5.89 16.16
CA LYS A 73 0.66 -6.74 14.98
C LYS A 73 0.18 -5.93 13.77
N LEU A 74 -0.71 -4.96 13.98
CA LEU A 74 -1.19 -4.06 12.94
C LEU A 74 -0.07 -3.21 12.35
N PHE A 75 0.75 -2.58 13.19
CA PHE A 75 1.86 -1.74 12.71
C PHE A 75 2.98 -2.56 12.06
N ASP A 76 3.30 -3.75 12.58
CA ASP A 76 4.24 -4.68 11.93
C ASP A 76 3.77 -5.04 10.51
N TRP A 77 2.47 -5.29 10.35
CA TRP A 77 1.85 -5.54 9.05
C TRP A 77 1.87 -4.30 8.14
N VAL A 78 1.56 -3.11 8.65
CA VAL A 78 1.64 -1.84 7.88
C VAL A 78 3.07 -1.61 7.41
N ASP A 79 4.07 -1.77 8.27
CA ASP A 79 5.47 -1.54 7.93
C ASP A 79 6.03 -2.59 6.97
N LYS A 80 5.55 -3.84 7.07
CA LYS A 80 5.81 -4.85 6.03
C LYS A 80 5.24 -4.41 4.69
N LYS A 81 3.98 -3.94 4.64
CA LYS A 81 3.34 -3.44 3.41
C LYS A 81 4.04 -2.20 2.83
N ARG A 82 4.50 -1.28 3.68
CA ARG A 82 5.32 -0.13 3.26
C ARG A 82 6.63 -0.59 2.63
N ARG A 83 7.30 -1.59 3.23
CA ARG A 83 8.53 -2.19 2.66
C ARG A 83 8.26 -2.86 1.32
N GLU A 84 7.23 -3.69 1.21
CA GLU A 84 6.83 -4.33 -0.06
C GLU A 84 6.54 -3.28 -1.13
N LYS A 85 5.80 -2.21 -0.80
CA LYS A 85 5.52 -1.09 -1.70
C LYS A 85 6.80 -0.34 -2.09
N ALA A 86 7.69 -0.09 -1.14
CA ALA A 86 8.98 0.56 -1.40
C ALA A 86 9.89 -0.29 -2.28
N GLU A 87 9.93 -1.61 -2.08
CA GLU A 87 10.67 -2.54 -2.94
C GLU A 87 10.08 -2.60 -4.35
N GLN A 88 8.76 -2.65 -4.49
CA GLN A 88 8.09 -2.51 -5.79
C GLN A 88 8.46 -1.19 -6.47
N MET A 89 8.49 -0.09 -5.71
CA MET A 89 8.87 1.23 -6.24
C MET A 89 10.37 1.34 -6.58
N LYS A 90 11.26 0.65 -5.84
CA LYS A 90 12.69 0.55 -6.16
C LYS A 90 12.92 -0.15 -7.49
N ASN A 91 12.06 -1.11 -7.83
CA ASN A 91 12.16 -1.89 -9.06
C ASN A 91 11.45 -1.25 -10.27
N GLY A 92 10.80 -0.09 -10.11
CA GLY A 92 10.12 0.62 -11.20
C GLY A 92 8.63 0.30 -11.33
N LYS A 93 7.93 1.06 -12.18
CA LYS A 93 6.48 0.94 -12.43
C LYS A 93 6.21 0.06 -13.65
N SER A 94 5.07 -0.65 -13.66
CA SER A 94 4.63 -1.34 -14.88
C SER A 94 4.48 -0.34 -16.05
N PRO A 95 4.91 -0.70 -17.27
CA PRO A 95 4.83 0.19 -18.42
C PRO A 95 3.37 0.50 -18.79
N SER A 96 3.09 1.78 -19.04
CA SER A 96 1.84 2.25 -19.65
C SER A 96 1.74 1.81 -21.11
N ARG A 97 0.56 1.97 -21.74
CA ARG A 97 0.33 1.54 -23.15
C ARG A 97 1.40 2.07 -24.12
N LYS A 98 1.71 3.37 -24.08
CA LYS A 98 2.74 3.99 -24.94
C LYS A 98 4.14 3.44 -24.65
N GLN A 99 4.45 3.20 -23.37
CA GLN A 99 5.76 2.64 -22.97
C GLN A 99 5.91 1.17 -23.37
N LYS A 100 4.82 0.40 -23.43
CA LYS A 100 4.84 -0.96 -23.97
C LYS A 100 5.20 -0.96 -25.46
N GLU A 101 4.68 0.00 -26.23
CA GLU A 101 5.01 0.17 -27.64
C GLU A 101 6.49 0.55 -27.81
N ALA A 102 7.02 1.48 -27.00
CA ALA A 102 8.44 1.83 -27.01
C ALA A 102 9.36 0.64 -26.64
N LEU A 103 8.98 -0.14 -25.61
CA LEU A 103 9.69 -1.36 -25.23
C LEU A 103 9.73 -2.38 -26.38
N GLN A 104 8.60 -2.59 -27.05
CA GLN A 104 8.50 -3.50 -28.20
C GLN A 104 9.35 -3.02 -29.39
N GLN A 105 9.37 -1.72 -29.68
CA GLN A 105 10.24 -1.13 -30.72
C GLN A 105 11.72 -1.31 -30.40
N ALA A 106 12.08 -1.28 -29.11
CA ALA A 106 13.42 -1.58 -28.62
C ALA A 106 13.71 -3.10 -28.48
N ASN A 107 12.81 -3.97 -28.96
CA ASN A 107 12.89 -5.43 -28.89
C ASN A 107 12.98 -5.98 -27.44
N LEU A 108 12.33 -5.30 -26.50
CA LEU A 108 12.21 -5.69 -25.09
C LEU A 108 10.79 -6.16 -24.78
N ASP A 109 10.66 -7.21 -23.95
CA ASP A 109 9.37 -7.73 -23.51
C ASP A 109 8.77 -6.84 -22.39
N PRO A 110 7.61 -6.18 -22.60
CA PRO A 110 7.00 -5.34 -21.59
C PRO A 110 6.49 -6.08 -20.35
N ALA A 111 6.32 -7.39 -20.40
CA ALA A 111 5.97 -8.21 -19.23
C ALA A 111 7.17 -8.44 -18.30
N LYS A 112 8.39 -8.35 -18.84
CA LYS A 112 9.64 -8.60 -18.11
C LYS A 112 10.39 -7.33 -17.71
N HIS A 113 9.86 -6.15 -18.05
CA HIS A 113 10.51 -4.87 -17.79
C HIS A 113 9.63 -3.91 -16.99
N LEU A 114 10.26 -3.20 -16.06
CA LEU A 114 9.66 -2.13 -15.26
C LEU A 114 10.31 -0.80 -15.61
N ILE A 115 9.52 0.28 -15.60
CA ILE A 115 9.97 1.64 -15.86
C ILE A 115 10.52 2.25 -14.57
N VAL A 116 11.83 2.49 -14.51
CA VAL A 116 12.51 3.08 -13.34
C VAL A 116 12.53 4.60 -13.43
N LYS A 117 12.75 5.16 -14.64
CA LYS A 117 12.66 6.60 -14.90
C LYS A 117 12.00 6.86 -16.24
N ASN A 118 11.15 7.87 -16.29
CA ASN A 118 10.47 8.33 -17.50
C ASN A 118 10.89 9.77 -17.78
N LEU A 119 11.83 9.95 -18.71
CA LEU A 119 12.32 11.26 -19.16
C LEU A 119 11.73 11.60 -20.52
N THR A 120 11.75 12.88 -20.89
CA THR A 120 11.11 13.37 -22.13
C THR A 120 11.64 12.71 -23.41
N LYS A 121 12.89 12.22 -23.42
CA LYS A 121 13.53 11.58 -24.58
C LYS A 121 13.90 10.12 -24.34
N GLU A 122 13.89 9.67 -23.09
CA GLU A 122 14.47 8.39 -22.68
C GLU A 122 13.63 7.72 -21.59
N LEU A 123 13.46 6.41 -21.71
CA LEU A 123 12.88 5.51 -20.72
C LEU A 123 14.00 4.66 -20.13
N HIS A 124 14.20 4.77 -18.82
CA HIS A 124 15.07 3.84 -18.11
C HIS A 124 14.23 2.68 -17.63
N VAL A 125 14.59 1.48 -18.04
CA VAL A 125 13.85 0.26 -17.74
C VAL A 125 14.77 -0.75 -17.05
N ILE A 126 14.23 -1.53 -16.13
CA ILE A 126 14.94 -2.64 -15.49
C ILE A 126 14.24 -3.95 -15.81
N ASN A 127 15.04 -4.95 -16.16
CA ASN A 127 14.53 -6.30 -16.34
C ASN A 127 14.28 -6.95 -14.97
N ILE A 128 13.07 -7.48 -14.76
CA ILE A 128 12.61 -8.01 -13.47
C ILE A 128 13.48 -9.19 -13.01
N GLU A 129 13.82 -10.09 -13.94
CA GLU A 129 14.53 -11.34 -13.66
C GLU A 129 16.03 -11.10 -13.46
N THR A 130 16.64 -10.28 -14.32
CA THR A 130 18.10 -10.11 -14.37
C THR A 130 18.59 -8.87 -13.63
N GLN A 131 17.69 -7.99 -13.17
CA GLN A 131 18.00 -6.70 -12.55
C GLN A 131 18.89 -5.79 -13.42
N ARG A 132 18.99 -6.07 -14.73
CA ARG A 132 19.75 -5.27 -15.68
C ARG A 132 18.96 -4.03 -16.10
N VAL A 133 19.64 -2.88 -16.07
CA VAL A 133 19.07 -1.61 -16.51
C VAL A 133 19.39 -1.38 -17.98
N ALA A 134 18.38 -0.98 -18.75
CA ALA A 134 18.50 -0.52 -20.12
C ALA A 134 17.90 0.88 -20.26
N VAL A 135 18.39 1.65 -21.23
CA VAL A 135 17.84 2.97 -21.58
C VAL A 135 17.37 2.88 -23.02
N ILE A 136 16.10 3.20 -23.25
CA ILE A 136 15.47 3.18 -24.57
C ILE A 136 14.88 4.55 -24.90
N PRO A 137 14.73 4.92 -26.18
CA PRO A 137 14.00 6.14 -26.55
C PRO A 137 12.56 6.12 -26.02
N ALA A 138 12.08 7.27 -25.53
CA ALA A 138 10.71 7.44 -25.01
C ALA A 138 9.66 7.66 -26.10
#